data_AF-A0A536G1V8-F1
#
_entry.id   AF-A0A536G1V8-F1
#
_cell.length_a   1.000
_cell.length_b   1.000
_cell.length_c   1.000
_cell.angle_alpha   90.00
_cell.angle_beta   90.00
_cell.angle_gamma   90.00
#
_symmetry.space_group_name_H-M   'P 1'
#
loop_
_entity.id
_entity.type
_entity.pdbx_description
1 polymer ?
#
loop_
_entity_poly.entity_id
_entity_poly.type
_entity_poly.pdbx_seq_one_letter_code
_entity_poly.pdbx_strand_id
1 'polypeptide(L)'
;MTQTTRRPFLPPRWFIRAAWAVHRAIYRLSGGRRGLRPPTPATYGILGIHTIGRRSGVERMAMLGYFEDGPNLFTLAMNGWGEPEPAWWLNL
;
A
#
# COMPACT_ATOMS: atom_id res chain seq x y z
N MET A 1 -26.13 -26.12 -1.97
CA MET A 1 -24.78 -26.04 -1.39
C MET A 1 -24.59 -24.68 -0.76
N THR A 2 -24.77 -24.56 0.56
CA THR A 2 -24.47 -23.35 1.32
C THR A 2 -22.96 -23.30 1.56
N GLN A 3 -22.23 -22.46 0.81
CA GLN A 3 -20.82 -22.21 1.10
C GLN A 3 -20.73 -21.39 2.38
N THR A 4 -20.21 -22.00 3.45
CA THR A 4 -19.82 -21.28 4.66
C THR A 4 -18.54 -20.51 4.34
N THR A 5 -18.65 -19.23 4.01
CA THR A 5 -17.49 -18.37 3.72
C THR A 5 -16.63 -18.24 4.97
N ARG A 6 -15.59 -19.06 5.10
CA ARG A 6 -14.58 -18.93 6.17
C ARG A 6 -13.97 -17.53 6.04
N ARG A 7 -14.09 -16.70 7.09
CA ARG A 7 -13.44 -15.39 7.11
C ARG A 7 -11.94 -15.59 6.84
N PRO A 8 -11.36 -14.90 5.85
CA PRO A 8 -9.93 -15.01 5.57
C PRO A 8 -9.16 -14.62 6.85
N PHE A 9 -8.14 -15.41 7.17
CA PHE A 9 -7.30 -15.14 8.32
C PHE A 9 -6.59 -13.79 8.14
N LEU A 10 -6.71 -12.92 9.13
CA LEU A 10 -5.96 -11.67 9.21
C LEU A 10 -5.04 -11.72 10.43
N PRO A 11 -3.76 -11.34 10.29
CA PRO A 11 -2.89 -11.18 11.44
C PRO A 11 -3.48 -10.18 12.46
N PRO A 12 -3.11 -10.26 13.74
CA PRO A 12 -3.54 -9.30 14.74
C PRO A 12 -3.25 -7.85 14.32
N ARG A 13 -4.15 -6.91 14.67
CA ARG A 13 -4.06 -5.51 14.23
C ARG A 13 -2.75 -4.83 14.62
N TRP A 14 -2.19 -5.17 15.78
CA TRP A 14 -0.90 -4.63 16.24
C TRP A 14 0.25 -5.06 15.31
N PHE A 15 0.22 -6.30 14.80
CA PHE A 15 1.24 -6.84 13.91
C PHE A 15 1.21 -6.13 12.56
N ILE A 16 0.01 -5.97 11.98
CA ILE A 16 -0.17 -5.23 10.72
C ILE A 16 0.38 -3.81 10.85
N ARG A 17 0.03 -3.10 11.93
CA ARG A 17 0.52 -1.75 12.21
C ARG A 17 2.04 -1.71 12.38
N ALA A 18 2.61 -2.68 13.09
CA ALA A 18 4.06 -2.78 13.29
C ALA A 18 4.80 -3.05 11.97
N ALA A 19 4.30 -3.96 11.14
CA ALA A 19 4.89 -4.25 9.82
C ALA A 19 4.94 -2.99 8.94
N TRP A 20 3.85 -2.22 8.86
CA TRP A 20 3.83 -0.97 8.11
C TRP A 20 4.72 0.12 8.73
N ALA A 21 4.81 0.20 10.06
CA ALA A 21 5.71 1.13 10.73
C ALA A 21 7.19 0.80 10.41
N VAL A 22 7.56 -0.48 10.45
CA VAL A 22 8.91 -0.95 10.11
C VAL A 22 9.22 -0.68 8.64
N HIS A 23 8.30 -0.98 7.70
CA HIS A 23 8.52 -0.72 6.28
C HIS A 23 8.75 0.77 6.01
N ARG A 24 7.95 1.66 6.62
CA ARG A 24 8.16 3.11 6.53
C ARG A 24 9.47 3.56 7.20
N ALA A 25 9.86 2.95 8.31
CA ALA A 25 11.13 3.26 8.98
C ALA A 25 12.31 2.89 8.08
N ILE A 26 12.30 1.72 7.44
CA ILE A 26 13.32 1.30 6.48
C ILE A 26 13.44 2.32 5.34
N TYR A 27 12.31 2.75 4.78
CA TYR A 27 12.29 3.76 3.73
C TYR A 27 12.87 5.09 4.17
N ARG A 28 12.46 5.60 5.33
CA ARG A 28 12.94 6.88 5.86
C ARG A 28 14.42 6.84 6.24
N LEU A 29 14.86 5.79 6.95
CA LEU A 29 16.24 5.64 7.41
C LEU A 29 17.23 5.36 6.28
N SER A 30 16.75 4.80 5.16
CA SER A 30 17.58 4.61 3.97
C SER A 30 17.66 5.84 3.05
N GLY A 31 17.06 6.97 3.44
CA GLY A 31 16.98 8.16 2.58
C GLY A 31 16.20 7.90 1.29
N GLY A 32 15.22 7.00 1.34
CA GLY A 32 14.41 6.61 0.17
C GLY A 32 15.03 5.53 -0.72
N ARG A 33 16.20 4.99 -0.37
CA ARG A 33 16.92 4.01 -1.21
C ARG A 33 16.43 2.57 -1.05
N ARG A 34 15.72 2.24 0.04
CA ARG A 34 15.20 0.90 0.32
C ARG A 34 13.71 0.96 0.65
N GLY A 35 12.95 -0.06 0.27
CA GLY A 35 11.51 -0.15 0.54
C GLY A 35 10.61 0.23 -0.63
N LEU A 36 11.16 0.89 -1.66
CA LEU A 36 10.59 0.99 -3.00
C LEU A 36 11.41 0.12 -3.95
N ARG A 37 10.80 -0.35 -5.03
CA ARG A 37 11.48 -1.13 -6.06
C ARG A 37 10.72 -1.06 -7.39
N PRO A 38 11.40 -1.07 -8.54
CA PRO A 38 10.72 -1.23 -9.82
C PRO A 38 10.07 -2.62 -9.93
N PRO A 39 9.06 -2.78 -10.80
CA PRO A 39 8.54 -4.08 -11.16
C PRO A 39 9.58 -4.87 -11.94
N THR A 40 9.38 -6.18 -11.98
CA THR A 40 10.14 -7.11 -12.82
C THR A 40 9.13 -8.02 -13.53
N PRO A 41 9.54 -8.78 -14.57
CA PRO A 41 8.65 -9.75 -15.21
C PRO A 41 8.04 -10.78 -14.24
N ALA A 42 8.69 -11.02 -13.09
CA ALA A 42 8.24 -11.99 -12.08
C ALA A 42 7.41 -11.38 -10.93
N THR A 43 7.43 -10.06 -10.74
CA THR A 43 6.74 -9.42 -9.59
C THR A 43 6.41 -7.95 -9.82
N TYR A 44 5.28 -7.52 -9.25
CA TYR A 44 4.91 -6.10 -9.07
C TYR A 44 6.03 -5.26 -8.46
N GLY A 45 6.08 -3.96 -8.75
CA GLY A 45 6.97 -2.98 -8.12
C GLY A 45 6.34 -2.36 -6.87
N ILE A 46 7.11 -1.63 -6.08
CA ILE A 46 6.61 -0.86 -4.93
C ILE A 46 6.95 0.61 -5.16
N LEU A 47 5.92 1.44 -5.24
CA LEU A 47 6.04 2.90 -5.35
C LEU A 47 5.50 3.60 -4.11
N GLY A 48 5.90 4.86 -3.92
CA GLY A 48 5.32 5.77 -2.95
C GLY A 48 4.41 6.76 -3.66
N ILE A 49 3.14 6.84 -3.26
CA ILE A 49 2.21 7.86 -3.74
C ILE A 49 2.06 8.95 -2.69
N HIS A 50 2.21 10.20 -3.12
CA HIS A 50 1.96 11.39 -2.31
C HIS A 50 0.59 11.95 -2.67
N THR A 51 -0.24 12.20 -1.65
CA THR A 51 -1.59 12.73 -1.81
C THR A 51 -1.87 13.82 -0.78
N ILE A 52 -2.83 14.70 -1.06
CA ILE A 52 -3.32 15.67 -0.09
C ILE A 52 -4.57 15.11 0.58
N GLY A 53 -4.58 15.05 1.92
CA GLY A 53 -5.74 14.52 2.64
C GLY A 53 -6.99 15.35 2.38
N ARG A 54 -7.99 14.80 1.67
CA ARG A 54 -9.19 15.55 1.22
C ARG A 54 -9.98 16.26 2.33
N ARG A 55 -9.88 15.78 3.57
CA ARG A 55 -10.52 16.39 4.75
C ARG A 55 -9.58 17.27 5.57
N SER A 56 -8.28 17.00 5.53
CA SER A 56 -7.30 17.62 6.43
C SER A 56 -6.37 18.64 5.74
N GLY A 57 -6.26 18.63 4.41
CA GLY A 57 -5.28 19.43 3.67
C GLY A 57 -3.81 19.02 3.84
N VAL A 58 -3.50 18.11 4.78
CA VAL A 58 -2.14 17.65 5.08
C VAL A 58 -1.63 16.64 4.04
N GLU A 59 -0.35 16.73 3.69
CA GLU A 59 0.36 15.74 2.87
C GLU A 59 0.36 14.34 3.50
N ARG A 60 0.09 13.33 2.68
CA ARG A 60 0.07 11.91 3.05
C ARG A 60 0.90 11.11 2.06
N MET A 61 1.58 10.09 2.55
CA MET A 61 2.28 9.12 1.71
C MET A 61 1.75 7.71 1.96
N ALA A 62 1.47 6.98 0.89
CA ALA A 62 1.18 5.54 0.93
C ALA A 62 2.15 4.78 0.04
N MET A 63 2.51 3.55 0.43
CA MET A 63 3.30 2.64 -0.41
C MET A 63 2.38 1.64 -1.08
N LEU A 64 2.47 1.52 -2.39
CA LEU A 64 1.56 0.71 -3.20
C LEU A 64 2.35 -0.29 -4.03
N GLY A 65 1.78 -1.48 -4.18
CA GLY A 65 2.22 -2.41 -5.22
C GLY A 65 1.68 -1.95 -6.57
N TYR A 66 2.54 -1.86 -7.58
CA TYR A 66 2.14 -1.41 -8.92
C TYR A 66 2.74 -2.28 -10.02
N PHE A 67 2.19 -2.15 -11.21
CA PHE A 67 2.71 -2.71 -12.44
C PHE A 67 2.75 -1.64 -13.53
N GLU A 68 3.52 -1.91 -14.58
CA GLU A 68 3.69 -1.02 -15.74
C GLU A 68 2.95 -1.59 -16.95
N ASP A 69 2.30 -0.70 -17.71
CA ASP A 69 1.71 -0.95 -19.02
C ASP A 69 2.10 0.19 -19.97
N GLY A 70 3.22 0.01 -20.67
CA GLY A 70 3.86 1.07 -21.46
C GLY A 70 4.18 2.29 -20.59
N PRO A 71 3.64 3.49 -20.89
CA PRO A 71 3.83 4.68 -20.06
C PRO A 71 2.91 4.73 -18.83
N ASN A 72 1.97 3.80 -18.68
CA ASN A 72 0.96 3.81 -17.63
C ASN A 72 1.38 2.95 -16.43
N LEU A 73 0.94 3.37 -15.24
CA LEU A 73 1.07 2.59 -14.01
C LEU A 73 -0.30 2.13 -13.55
N PHE A 74 -0.44 0.86 -13.19
CA PHE A 74 -1.66 0.34 -12.59
C PHE A 74 -1.41 -0.26 -11.21
N THR A 75 -2.36 -0.02 -10.31
CA THR A 75 -2.38 -0.52 -8.93
C THR A 75 -3.82 -0.87 -8.58
N LEU A 76 -3.99 -1.72 -7.58
CA LEU A 76 -5.30 -1.93 -6.97
C LEU A 76 -5.50 -0.91 -5.83
N ALA A 77 -6.74 -0.46 -5.64
CA ALA A 77 -7.15 0.33 -4.48
C ALA A 77 -7.18 -0.52 -3.20
N MET A 78 -6.05 -1.13 -2.85
CA MET A 78 -5.89 -2.01 -1.69
C MET A 78 -5.36 -1.25 -0.48
N ASN A 79 -5.73 -1.71 0.71
CA ASN A 79 -5.35 -1.07 1.98
C ASN A 79 -4.43 -1.91 2.85
N GLY A 80 -3.68 -2.86 2.28
CA GLY A 80 -2.64 -3.59 3.02
C GLY A 80 -3.12 -4.22 4.33
N TRP A 81 -4.14 -5.09 4.24
CA TRP A 81 -4.87 -5.70 5.37
C TRP A 81 -5.71 -4.71 6.21
N GLY A 82 -5.88 -3.46 5.77
CA GLY A 82 -6.82 -2.50 6.31
C GLY A 82 -8.22 -2.60 5.69
N GLU A 83 -9.11 -1.75 6.16
CA GLU A 83 -10.49 -1.62 5.65
C GLU A 83 -10.51 -1.25 4.16
N PRO A 84 -11.56 -1.63 3.42
CA PRO A 84 -11.76 -1.18 2.05
C PRO A 84 -11.84 0.35 1.96
N GLU A 85 -11.73 0.88 0.73
CA GLU A 85 -11.71 2.31 0.44
C GLU A 85 -10.54 3.04 1.12
N PRO A 86 -9.30 2.72 0.73
CA PRO A 86 -8.15 3.32 1.37
C PRO A 86 -8.15 4.85 1.20
N ALA A 87 -7.80 5.57 2.26
CA ALA A 87 -7.86 7.02 2.25
C ALA A 87 -7.01 7.67 1.14
N TRP A 88 -5.90 7.04 0.74
CA TRP A 88 -5.07 7.54 -0.38
C TRP A 88 -5.86 7.54 -1.69
N TRP A 89 -6.70 6.54 -1.94
CA TRP A 89 -7.52 6.45 -3.15
C TRP A 89 -8.57 7.54 -3.17
N LEU A 90 -9.18 7.81 -2.02
CA LEU A 90 -10.17 8.88 -1.86
C LEU A 90 -9.57 10.29 -1.90
N ASN A 91 -8.24 10.42 -1.79
CA ASN A 91 -7.53 11.70 -1.86
C ASN A 91 -7.13 12.09 -3.29
N LEU A 92 -7.07 11.13 -4.21
CA LEU A 92 -6.85 11.37 -5.64
C LEU A 92 -8.12 11.96 -6.27
#